data_AF-A0A7J9AVC6-F1
#
_entry.id   AF-A0A7J9AVC6-F1
#
_cell.length_a   1.000
_cell.length_b   1.000
_cell.length_c   1.000
_cell.angle_alpha   90.00
_cell.angle_beta   90.00
_cell.angle_gamma   90.00
#
_symmetry.space_group_name_H-M   'P 1'
#
loop_
_entity.id
_entity.type
_entity.pdbx_description
1 polymer ?
#
loop_
_entity_poly.entity_id
_entity_poly.type
_entity_poly.pdbx_seq_one_letter_code
_entity_poly.pdbx_strand_id
1 'polypeptide(L)'
;MLTTISTGLAIDAYGPISDNAGGIAEMAGMSHKIRERTDALDAAGNTTAAIGKGFAIGSAALVSLALFGAYVSRAGIKSVDVLTPKVFIGLIVGAMLPYWFSAMTMKSVGSAALKMVEEVRRQFNSIPGLMEGTAKPDYANCVKISTDASLREMIPPGALVMLHSLSEPS
;
A
#
# COMPACT_ATOMS: atom_id res chain seq x y z
N MET A 1 -14.75 7.48 -15.61
CA MET A 1 -13.39 7.63 -15.03
C MET A 1 -12.43 6.52 -15.45
N LEU A 2 -12.83 5.24 -15.40
CA LEU A 2 -11.95 4.10 -15.73
C LEU A 2 -12.08 3.58 -17.18
N THR A 3 -12.68 4.34 -18.09
CA THR A 3 -12.87 3.91 -19.50
C THR A 3 -11.55 3.75 -20.26
N THR A 4 -10.48 4.40 -19.80
CA THR A 4 -9.11 4.31 -20.34
C THR A 4 -8.17 3.55 -19.41
N ILE A 5 -8.68 2.55 -18.68
CA ILE A 5 -7.92 1.81 -17.66
C ILE A 5 -6.64 1.16 -18.22
N SER A 6 -6.64 0.71 -19.48
CA SER A 6 -5.46 0.12 -20.10
C SER A 6 -4.29 1.12 -20.16
N THR A 7 -4.55 2.37 -20.57
CA THR A 7 -3.53 3.43 -20.58
C THR A 7 -3.14 3.82 -19.16
N GLY A 8 -4.10 3.92 -18.25
CA GLY A 8 -3.84 4.23 -16.84
C GLY A 8 -2.92 3.21 -16.18
N LEU A 9 -3.19 1.92 -16.36
CA LEU A 9 -2.33 0.84 -15.86
C LEU A 9 -0.97 0.80 -16.55
N ALA A 10 -0.90 1.10 -17.85
CA ALA A 10 0.37 1.13 -18.57
C ALA A 10 1.33 2.18 -18.01
N ILE A 11 0.84 3.40 -17.74
CA ILE A 11 1.69 4.47 -17.19
C ILE A 11 2.01 4.27 -15.70
N ASP A 12 1.13 3.61 -14.94
CA ASP A 12 1.37 3.30 -13.52
C ASP A 12 2.40 2.16 -13.40
N ALA A 13 2.17 1.04 -14.10
CA ALA A 13 3.08 -0.12 -14.10
C ALA A 13 4.48 0.19 -14.67
N TYR A 14 4.58 1.20 -15.53
CA TYR A 14 5.87 1.73 -16.00
C TYR A 14 6.80 2.17 -14.85
N GLY A 15 6.25 2.70 -13.74
CA GLY A 15 7.04 3.20 -12.61
C GLY A 15 7.85 2.09 -11.92
N PRO A 16 7.22 1.05 -11.35
CA PRO A 16 7.93 -0.06 -10.70
C PRO A 16 8.89 -0.83 -11.62
N ILE A 17 8.65 -0.84 -12.94
CA ILE A 17 9.60 -1.41 -13.91
C ILE A 17 10.86 -0.54 -13.99
N SER A 18 10.70 0.78 -14.03
CA SER A 18 11.81 1.75 -14.09
C SER A 18 12.63 1.77 -12.80
N ASP A 19 11.98 1.68 -11.64
CA ASP A 19 12.62 1.55 -10.32
C ASP A 19 13.53 0.29 -10.27
N ASN A 20 12.97 -0.87 -10.61
CA ASN A 20 13.74 -2.12 -10.67
C ASN A 20 14.90 -2.07 -11.68
N ALA A 21 14.71 -1.41 -12.83
CA ALA A 21 15.79 -1.23 -13.80
C ALA A 21 16.97 -0.43 -13.19
N GLY A 22 16.68 0.61 -12.41
CA GLY A 22 17.68 1.37 -11.67
C GLY A 22 18.38 0.52 -10.60
N GLY A 23 17.61 -0.25 -9.82
CA GLY A 23 18.16 -1.15 -8.81
C GLY A 23 19.10 -2.20 -9.40
N ILE A 24 18.74 -2.80 -10.53
CA ILE A 24 19.59 -3.75 -11.27
C ILE A 24 20.86 -3.07 -11.78
N ALA A 25 20.74 -1.87 -12.36
CA ALA A 25 21.89 -1.12 -12.86
C ALA A 25 22.93 -0.84 -11.75
N GLU A 26 22.47 -0.48 -10.55
CA GLU A 26 23.31 -0.26 -9.38
C GLU A 26 23.97 -1.56 -8.90
N MET A 27 23.18 -2.62 -8.70
CA MET A 27 23.68 -3.92 -8.23
C MET A 27 24.64 -4.60 -9.23
N ALA A 28 24.53 -4.29 -10.52
CA ALA A 28 25.42 -4.79 -11.56
C ALA A 28 26.68 -3.92 -11.78
N GLY A 29 26.86 -2.82 -11.02
CA GLY A 29 28.01 -1.92 -11.15
C GLY A 29 28.08 -1.23 -12.51
N MET A 30 26.94 -0.92 -13.12
CA MET A 30 26.89 -0.24 -14.40
C MET A 30 27.33 1.23 -14.30
N SER A 31 27.56 1.88 -15.43
CA SER A 31 28.02 3.28 -15.42
C SER A 31 26.99 4.24 -14.81
N HIS A 32 27.49 5.30 -14.16
CA HIS A 32 26.66 6.35 -13.54
C HIS A 32 25.63 6.95 -14.51
N LYS A 33 25.99 7.07 -15.80
CA LYS A 33 25.09 7.57 -16.85
C LYS A 33 23.86 6.67 -17.07
N ILE A 34 23.95 5.37 -16.79
CA ILE A 34 22.79 4.47 -16.81
C ILE A 34 21.90 4.73 -15.60
N ARG A 35 22.49 4.90 -14.42
CA ARG A 35 21.76 5.22 -13.18
C ARG A 35 21.01 6.56 -13.27
N GLU A 36 21.67 7.61 -13.77
CA GLU A 36 21.04 8.92 -14.02
C GLU A 36 19.81 8.82 -14.93
N ARG A 37 19.88 7.97 -15.97
CA ARG A 37 18.75 7.75 -16.87
C ARG A 37 17.62 7.04 -16.16
N THR A 38 17.90 5.96 -15.42
CA THR A 38 16.86 5.22 -14.69
C THR A 38 16.24 6.05 -13.57
N ASP A 39 17.01 6.91 -12.90
CA ASP A 39 16.49 7.82 -11.86
C ASP A 39 15.51 8.85 -12.44
N ALA A 40 15.77 9.37 -13.65
CA ALA A 40 14.84 10.23 -14.35
C ALA A 40 13.53 9.50 -14.71
N LEU A 41 13.61 8.22 -15.09
CA LEU A 41 12.45 7.38 -15.40
C LEU A 41 11.63 7.04 -14.14
N ASP A 42 12.30 6.70 -13.04
CA ASP A 42 11.68 6.42 -11.73
C ASP A 42 10.97 7.66 -11.18
N ALA A 43 11.60 8.84 -11.27
CA ALA A 43 10.96 10.09 -10.85
C ALA A 43 9.64 10.36 -11.61
N ALA A 44 9.60 10.08 -12.91
CA ALA A 44 8.37 10.13 -13.69
C ALA A 44 7.36 9.04 -13.23
N GLY A 45 7.84 7.82 -12.96
CA GLY A 45 7.07 6.71 -12.42
C GLY A 45 6.39 7.02 -11.08
N ASN A 46 7.07 7.71 -10.18
CA ASN A 46 6.51 8.17 -8.91
C ASN A 46 5.33 9.11 -9.11
N THR A 47 5.37 9.95 -10.15
CA THR A 47 4.25 10.83 -10.53
C THR A 47 3.09 10.04 -11.12
N THR A 48 3.35 9.08 -12.02
CA THR A 48 2.29 8.27 -12.63
C THR A 48 1.62 7.35 -11.61
N ALA A 49 2.36 6.81 -10.64
CA ALA A 49 1.80 6.07 -9.52
C ALA A 49 0.88 6.93 -8.64
N ALA A 50 1.22 8.20 -8.42
CA ALA A 50 0.35 9.13 -7.71
C ALA A 50 -0.94 9.44 -8.50
N ILE A 51 -0.83 9.60 -9.83
CA ILE A 51 -2.00 9.73 -10.71
C ILE A 51 -2.89 8.48 -10.64
N GLY A 52 -2.28 7.29 -10.71
CA GLY A 52 -2.98 5.99 -10.57
C GLY A 52 -3.77 5.89 -9.27
N LYS A 53 -3.16 6.26 -8.13
CA LYS A 53 -3.84 6.36 -6.83
C LYS A 53 -5.03 7.33 -6.86
N GLY A 54 -4.88 8.49 -7.50
CA GLY A 54 -5.97 9.45 -7.69
C GLY A 54 -7.15 8.87 -8.49
N PHE A 55 -6.86 8.14 -9.57
CA PHE A 55 -7.89 7.45 -10.36
C PHE A 55 -8.58 6.33 -9.55
N ALA A 56 -7.83 5.57 -8.77
CA ALA A 56 -8.41 4.54 -7.90
C ALA A 56 -9.34 5.16 -6.85
N ILE A 57 -8.90 6.21 -6.14
CA ILE A 57 -9.69 6.88 -5.09
C ILE A 57 -10.95 7.53 -5.67
N GLY A 58 -10.82 8.30 -6.76
CA GLY A 58 -11.97 8.99 -7.35
C GLY A 58 -13.02 8.01 -7.89
N SER A 59 -12.60 6.90 -8.51
CA SER A 59 -13.53 5.88 -8.99
C SER A 59 -14.16 5.11 -7.84
N ALA A 60 -13.39 4.80 -6.79
CA ALA A 60 -13.89 4.18 -5.56
C ALA A 60 -14.97 5.02 -4.89
N ALA A 61 -14.79 6.35 -4.80
CA ALA A 61 -15.80 7.25 -4.23
C ALA A 61 -17.11 7.24 -5.04
N LEU A 62 -17.01 7.34 -6.38
CA LEU A 62 -18.18 7.33 -7.27
C LEU A 62 -18.93 6.00 -7.22
N VAL A 63 -18.21 4.87 -7.32
CA VAL A 63 -18.85 3.55 -7.28
C VAL A 63 -19.42 3.23 -5.89
N SER A 64 -18.74 3.65 -4.81
CA SER A 64 -19.25 3.45 -3.45
C SER A 64 -20.54 4.23 -3.21
N LEU A 65 -20.65 5.47 -3.71
CA LEU A 65 -21.89 6.24 -3.62
C LEU A 65 -23.03 5.59 -4.41
N ALA A 66 -22.74 5.07 -5.61
CA ALA A 66 -23.73 4.35 -6.42
C ALA A 66 -24.18 3.05 -5.74
N LEU A 67 -23.24 2.27 -5.19
CA LEU A 67 -23.52 1.06 -4.43
C LEU A 67 -24.29 1.35 -3.14
N PHE A 68 -24.02 2.48 -2.48
CA PHE A 68 -24.78 2.92 -1.32
C PHE A 68 -26.24 3.21 -1.67
N GLY A 69 -26.52 3.90 -2.77
CA GLY A 69 -27.89 4.09 -3.25
C GLY A 69 -28.61 2.79 -3.62
N ALA A 70 -27.87 1.85 -4.25
CA ALA A 70 -28.38 0.51 -4.53
C ALA A 70 -28.68 -0.29 -3.25
N TYR A 71 -27.82 -0.17 -2.23
CA TYR A 71 -28.00 -0.76 -0.91
C TYR A 71 -29.27 -0.25 -0.23
N VAL A 72 -29.46 1.07 -0.15
CA VAL A 72 -30.66 1.71 0.44
C VAL A 72 -31.93 1.18 -0.21
N SER A 73 -31.94 1.08 -1.55
CA SER A 73 -33.06 0.55 -2.32
C SER A 73 -33.30 -0.94 -2.02
N ARG A 74 -32.23 -1.75 -2.00
CA ARG A 74 -32.33 -3.21 -1.80
C ARG A 74 -32.73 -3.58 -0.37
N ALA A 75 -32.33 -2.78 0.61
CA ALA A 75 -32.66 -2.91 2.02
C ALA A 75 -34.07 -2.41 2.36
N GLY A 76 -34.78 -1.79 1.41
CA GLY A 76 -36.12 -1.24 1.65
C GLY A 76 -36.14 0.01 2.54
N ILE A 77 -35.01 0.72 2.64
CA ILE A 77 -34.88 1.94 3.43
C ILE A 77 -35.53 3.09 2.66
N LYS A 78 -36.56 3.73 3.24
CA LYS A 78 -37.30 4.82 2.59
C LYS A 78 -36.52 6.13 2.51
N SER A 79 -35.75 6.45 3.57
CA SER A 79 -34.91 7.64 3.65
C SER A 79 -33.74 7.39 4.58
N VAL A 80 -32.57 7.93 4.23
CA VAL A 80 -31.40 7.98 5.11
C VAL A 80 -31.36 9.38 5.73
N ASP A 81 -31.92 9.51 6.94
CA ASP A 81 -31.93 10.77 7.67
C ASP A 81 -30.73 10.85 8.63
N VAL A 82 -29.81 11.75 8.31
CA VAL A 82 -28.55 11.98 9.05
C VAL A 82 -28.80 12.42 10.49
N LEU A 83 -29.94 13.04 10.79
CA LEU A 83 -30.26 13.52 12.14
C LEU A 83 -30.86 12.43 13.04
N THR A 84 -31.00 11.20 12.53
CA THR A 84 -31.44 10.08 13.36
C THR A 84 -30.27 9.45 14.13
N PRO A 85 -30.47 9.05 15.40
CA PRO A 85 -29.38 8.48 16.21
C PRO A 85 -28.67 7.29 15.57
N LYS A 86 -29.43 6.39 14.91
CA LYS A 86 -28.89 5.21 14.24
C LYS A 86 -27.92 5.59 13.10
N VAL A 87 -28.34 6.49 12.23
CA VAL A 87 -27.53 6.92 11.07
C VAL A 87 -26.32 7.75 11.54
N PHE A 88 -26.51 8.66 12.49
CA PHE A 88 -25.45 9.54 12.94
C PHE A 88 -24.31 8.79 13.65
N ILE A 89 -24.63 7.80 14.49
CA ILE A 89 -23.61 6.94 15.11
C ILE A 89 -22.86 6.14 14.04
N GLY A 90 -23.59 5.56 13.07
CA GLY A 90 -22.97 4.87 11.93
C GLY A 90 -22.04 5.76 11.11
N LEU A 91 -22.42 7.02 10.89
CA LEU A 91 -21.61 8.00 10.18
C LEU A 91 -20.30 8.31 10.89
N ILE A 92 -20.34 8.57 12.21
CA ILE A 92 -19.12 8.87 13.00
C ILE A 92 -18.21 7.63 13.09
N VAL A 93 -18.78 6.46 13.40
CA VAL A 93 -18.01 5.22 13.48
C VAL A 93 -17.40 4.89 12.12
N GLY A 94 -18.17 5.00 11.04
CA GLY A 94 -17.70 4.78 9.66
C GLY A 94 -16.56 5.72 9.26
N ALA A 95 -16.65 7.01 9.62
CA ALA A 95 -15.60 8.00 9.34
C ALA A 95 -14.29 7.71 10.10
N MET A 96 -14.34 7.01 11.23
CA MET A 96 -13.17 6.62 12.01
C MET A 96 -12.43 5.41 11.44
N LEU A 97 -13.12 4.50 10.73
CA LEU A 97 -12.53 3.26 10.23
C LEU A 97 -11.26 3.44 9.37
N PRO A 98 -11.17 4.41 8.44
CA PRO A 98 -9.94 4.64 7.68
C PRO A 98 -8.75 5.01 8.57
N TYR A 99 -8.98 5.72 9.67
CA TYR A 99 -7.93 6.05 10.65
C TYR A 99 -7.48 4.81 11.41
N TRP A 100 -8.42 3.95 11.82
CA TRP A 100 -8.08 2.69 12.47
C TRP A 100 -7.30 1.74 11.53
N PHE A 101 -7.75 1.61 10.29
CA PHE A 101 -7.04 0.86 9.26
C PHE A 101 -5.61 1.39 9.05
N SER A 102 -5.46 2.71 8.95
CA SER A 102 -4.16 3.37 8.80
C SER A 102 -3.26 3.15 10.02
N ALA A 103 -3.81 3.23 11.23
CA ALA A 103 -3.05 3.00 12.46
C ALA A 103 -2.48 1.57 12.54
N MET A 104 -3.27 0.57 12.16
CA MET A 104 -2.80 -0.82 12.12
C MET A 104 -1.69 -0.99 11.08
N THR A 105 -1.93 -0.60 9.83
CA THR A 105 -0.97 -0.78 8.73
C THR A 105 0.34 -0.02 8.97
N MET A 106 0.29 1.22 9.46
CA MET A 106 1.49 2.01 9.78
C MET A 106 2.29 1.41 10.94
N LYS A 107 1.62 0.92 11.98
CA LYS A 107 2.29 0.23 13.11
C LYS A 107 2.98 -1.06 12.65
N SER A 108 2.33 -1.83 11.77
CA SER A 108 2.89 -3.06 11.21
C SER A 108 4.13 -2.77 10.37
N VAL A 109 4.09 -1.76 9.49
CA VAL A 109 5.27 -1.31 8.72
C VAL A 109 6.38 -0.83 9.64
N GLY A 110 6.08 0.02 10.63
CA GLY A 110 7.09 0.54 11.56
C GLY A 110 7.79 -0.57 12.35
N SER A 111 7.05 -1.57 12.82
CA SER A 111 7.60 -2.71 13.55
C SER A 111 8.48 -3.61 12.67
N ALA A 112 8.07 -3.84 11.42
CA ALA A 112 8.87 -4.62 10.45
C ALA A 112 10.13 -3.87 10.01
N ALA A 113 10.02 -2.56 9.78
CA ALA A 113 11.14 -1.71 9.40
C ALA A 113 12.19 -1.62 10.51
N LEU A 114 11.78 -1.54 11.79
CA LEU A 114 12.70 -1.54 12.92
C LEU A 114 13.55 -2.83 12.94
N LYS A 115 12.91 -3.99 12.76
CA LYS A 115 13.62 -5.28 12.65
C LYS A 115 14.55 -5.34 11.44
N MET A 116 14.13 -4.79 10.29
CA MET A 116 14.95 -4.72 9.09
C MET A 116 16.22 -3.88 9.34
N VAL A 117 16.09 -2.73 10.01
CA VAL A 117 17.21 -1.86 10.37
C VAL A 117 18.17 -2.57 11.32
N GLU A 118 17.65 -3.27 12.34
CA GLU A 118 18.47 -4.06 13.26
C GLU A 118 19.25 -5.16 12.53
N GLU A 119 18.61 -5.88 11.60
CA GLU A 119 19.26 -6.94 10.83
C GLU A 119 20.33 -6.42 9.87
N VAL A 120 20.04 -5.34 9.13
CA VAL A 120 21.03 -4.72 8.24
C VAL A 120 22.23 -4.20 9.03
N ARG A 121 22.00 -3.56 10.19
CA ARG A 121 23.07 -3.14 11.11
C ARG A 121 23.87 -4.33 11.62
N ARG A 122 23.20 -5.42 12.00
CA ARG A 122 23.86 -6.64 12.44
C ARG A 122 24.79 -7.18 11.35
N GLN A 123 24.32 -7.26 10.10
CA GLN A 123 25.14 -7.74 8.99
C GLN A 123 26.37 -6.83 8.77
N PHE A 124 26.18 -5.51 8.70
CA PHE A 124 27.31 -4.58 8.53
C PHE A 124 28.33 -4.62 9.68
N ASN A 125 27.88 -4.83 10.92
CA ASN A 125 28.76 -4.83 12.09
C ASN A 125 29.45 -6.19 12.34
N SER A 126 28.87 -7.30 11.87
CA SER A 126 29.32 -8.66 12.24
C SER A 126 29.89 -9.49 11.10
N ILE A 127 29.62 -9.14 9.83
CA ILE A 127 30.14 -9.87 8.66
C ILE A 127 31.43 -9.16 8.19
N PRO A 128 32.62 -9.75 8.41
CA PRO A 128 33.87 -9.14 7.98
C PRO A 128 33.93 -9.05 6.45
N GLY A 129 34.40 -7.91 5.91
CA GLY A 129 34.55 -7.72 4.47
C GLY A 129 33.28 -7.26 3.75
N LEU A 130 32.14 -7.09 4.45
CA LEU A 130 30.87 -6.73 3.83
C LEU A 130 30.85 -5.27 3.35
N MET A 131 31.31 -4.34 4.18
CA MET A 131 31.40 -2.91 3.82
C MET A 131 32.48 -2.66 2.76
N GLU A 132 33.51 -3.50 2.76
CA GLU A 132 34.60 -3.48 1.79
C GLU A 132 34.20 -4.12 0.44
N GLY A 133 32.99 -4.71 0.33
CA GLY A 133 32.50 -5.35 -0.89
C GLY A 133 33.15 -6.70 -1.22
N THR A 134 33.87 -7.29 -0.26
CA THR A 134 34.59 -8.56 -0.43
C THR A 134 33.79 -9.78 0.06
N ALA A 135 32.80 -9.55 0.92
CA ALA A 135 31.84 -10.56 1.39
C ALA A 135 30.43 -10.28 0.81
N LYS A 136 29.63 -11.35 0.67
CA LYS A 136 28.23 -11.23 0.23
C LYS A 136 27.30 -11.04 1.42
N PRO A 137 26.30 -10.14 1.34
CA PRO A 137 25.26 -10.01 2.36
C PRO A 137 24.32 -11.22 2.35
N ASP A 138 23.59 -11.39 3.44
CA ASP A 138 22.51 -12.36 3.55
C ASP A 138 21.16 -11.69 3.22
N TYR A 139 20.76 -11.80 1.95
CA TYR A 139 19.48 -11.29 1.47
C TYR A 139 18.28 -12.09 2.01
N ALA A 140 18.45 -13.38 2.29
CA ALA A 140 17.34 -14.27 2.66
C ALA A 140 16.74 -13.89 4.01
N ASN A 141 17.56 -13.45 4.97
CA ASN A 141 17.08 -12.98 6.26
C ASN A 141 16.24 -11.70 6.15
N CYS A 142 16.65 -10.72 5.32
CA CYS A 142 15.84 -9.53 5.06
C CYS A 142 14.50 -9.91 4.41
N VAL A 143 14.51 -10.82 3.42
CA VAL A 143 13.27 -11.33 2.79
C VAL A 143 12.37 -12.03 3.80
N LYS A 144 12.94 -12.83 4.71
CA LYS A 144 12.17 -13.52 5.75
C LYS A 144 11.48 -12.55 6.70
N ILE A 145 12.16 -11.48 7.12
CA ILE A 145 11.59 -10.45 8.01
C ILE A 145 10.35 -9.81 7.39
N SER A 146 10.43 -9.37 6.13
CA SER A 146 9.31 -8.74 5.45
C SER A 146 8.19 -9.73 5.13
N THR A 147 8.53 -10.98 4.78
CA THR A 147 7.57 -12.06 4.50
C THR A 147 6.76 -12.42 5.74
N ASP A 148 7.43 -12.72 6.86
CA ASP A 148 6.77 -13.10 8.11
C ASP A 148 5.87 -11.96 8.63
N ALA A 149 6.35 -10.72 8.54
CA ALA A 149 5.59 -9.55 8.96
C ALA A 149 4.36 -9.34 8.07
N SER A 150 4.52 -9.33 6.73
CA SER A 150 3.40 -9.06 5.81
C SER A 150 2.29 -10.11 5.93
N LEU A 151 2.63 -11.40 5.98
CA LEU A 151 1.65 -12.49 6.08
C LEU A 151 0.87 -12.46 7.40
N ARG A 152 1.53 -12.10 8.50
CA ARG A 152 0.88 -12.02 9.81
C ARG A 152 0.02 -10.75 9.95
N GLU A 153 0.59 -9.62 9.57
CA GLU A 153 0.03 -8.30 9.85
C GLU A 153 -1.04 -7.86 8.85
N MET A 154 -1.19 -8.56 7.71
CA MET A 154 -2.30 -8.30 6.77
C MET A 154 -3.67 -8.73 7.33
N ILE A 155 -3.69 -9.68 8.28
CA ILE A 155 -4.94 -10.28 8.77
C ILE A 155 -5.82 -9.27 9.53
N PRO A 156 -5.33 -8.50 10.52
CA PRO A 156 -6.20 -7.60 11.28
C PRO A 156 -6.83 -6.47 10.44
N PRO A 157 -6.10 -5.75 9.56
CA PRO A 157 -6.71 -4.75 8.68
C PRO A 157 -7.72 -5.35 7.70
N GLY A 158 -7.45 -6.56 7.17
CA GLY A 158 -8.40 -7.27 6.32
C GLY A 158 -9.67 -7.68 7.07
N ALA A 159 -9.52 -8.19 8.29
CA ALA A 159 -10.63 -8.55 9.16
C ALA A 159 -11.48 -7.32 9.53
N LEU A 160 -10.87 -6.17 9.80
CA LEU A 160 -11.60 -4.92 10.07
C LEU A 160 -12.55 -4.57 8.92
N VAL A 161 -12.04 -4.58 7.67
CA VAL A 161 -12.83 -4.22 6.49
C VAL A 161 -13.95 -5.23 6.23
N MET A 162 -13.66 -6.53 6.35
CA MET A 162 -14.64 -7.58 6.04
C MET A 162 -15.71 -7.75 7.12
N LEU A 163 -15.33 -7.69 8.40
CA LEU A 163 -16.24 -7.96 9.52
C LEU A 163 -17.09 -6.75 9.90
N HIS A 164 -16.64 -5.52 9.61
CA HIS A 164 -17.41 -4.33 9.95
C HIS A 164 -18.81 -4.34 9.32
N SER A 165 -18.91 -4.72 8.05
CA SER A 165 -20.19 -4.79 7.33
C SER A 165 -21.13 -5.93 7.80
N LEU A 166 -20.64 -6.88 8.59
CA LEU A 166 -21.46 -7.98 9.14
C LEU A 166 -22.14 -7.62 10.47
N SER A 167 -21.84 -6.44 11.02
CA SER A 167 -22.26 -6.05 12.36
C SER A 167 -23.60 -5.31 12.45
N GLU A 168 -24.38 -5.22 11.37
CA GLU A 168 -25.77 -4.76 11.47
C GLU A 168 -26.67 -5.89 12.00
N PRO A 169 -27.30 -5.74 13.19
CA PRO A 169 -28.33 -6.65 13.64
C PRO A 169 -29.59 -6.44 12.79
N SER A 170 -30.13 -7.54 12.29
CA SER A 170 -31.50 -7.65 11.74
C SER A 170 -32.55 -7.08 12.69
#